data_AF-A0A914X4L3-F1
#
_entry.id   AF-A0A914X4L3-F1
#
_cell.length_a   1.000
_cell.length_b   1.000
_cell.length_c   1.000
_cell.angle_alpha   90.00
_cell.angle_beta   90.00
_cell.angle_gamma   90.00
#
_symmetry.space_group_name_H-M   'P 1'
#
loop_
_entity.id
_entity.type
_entity.pdbx_description
1 polymer ?
#
loop_
_entity_poly.entity_id
_entity_poly.type
_entity_poly.pdbx_seq_one_letter_code
_entity_poly.pdbx_strand_id
1 'polypeptide(L)'
;MDEEEARVLTKLADTVCKNVTSASQMLTILQSEETITDIDVQEIESRGPMYQQVKQLITILKTKRQNKKQVERGVKRPFEALCFALQTMGQHWLAEELATELKKASSNASNFGQLQLVFPHS
;
A
#
# COMPACT_ATOMS: atom_id res chain seq x y z
N MET A 1 4.53 -8.61 -6.58
CA MET A 1 4.13 -7.29 -7.05
C MET A 1 4.39 -7.26 -8.54
N ASP A 2 3.36 -6.98 -9.32
CA ASP A 2 3.43 -6.87 -10.77
C ASP A 2 4.08 -5.54 -11.19
N GLU A 3 4.71 -5.48 -12.37
CA GLU A 3 5.33 -4.24 -12.88
C GLU A 3 4.34 -3.07 -12.92
N GLU A 4 3.06 -3.37 -13.16
CA GLU A 4 1.95 -2.42 -13.17
C GLU A 4 1.66 -1.85 -11.79
N GLU A 5 1.56 -2.71 -10.76
CA GLU A 5 1.42 -2.27 -9.37
C GLU A 5 2.61 -1.38 -9.00
N ALA A 6 3.83 -1.78 -9.36
CA ALA A 6 5.05 -1.02 -9.05
C ALA A 6 5.06 0.35 -9.73
N ARG A 7 4.53 0.45 -10.95
CA ARG A 7 4.40 1.70 -11.70
C ARG A 7 3.35 2.62 -11.08
N VAL A 8 2.19 2.08 -10.71
CA VAL A 8 1.11 2.83 -10.02
C VAL A 8 1.59 3.31 -8.65
N LEU A 9 2.25 2.45 -7.88
CA LEU A 9 2.83 2.83 -6.58
C LEU A 9 3.90 3.89 -6.72
N THR A 10 4.73 3.85 -7.77
CA THR A 10 5.73 4.91 -8.00
C THR A 10 5.07 6.23 -8.39
N LYS A 11 4.03 6.19 -9.23
CA LYS A 11 3.28 7.37 -9.67
C LYS A 11 2.53 8.02 -8.51
N LEU A 12 1.87 7.22 -7.69
CA LEU A 12 1.09 7.69 -6.55
C LEU A 12 1.91 7.80 -5.27
N ALA A 13 3.18 7.38 -5.25
CA ALA A 13 4.05 7.56 -4.09
C ALA A 13 4.12 9.00 -3.65
N ASP A 14 4.23 9.93 -4.61
CA ASP A 14 4.30 11.36 -4.30
C ASP A 14 2.97 11.88 -3.76
N THR A 15 1.84 11.45 -4.34
CA THR A 15 0.49 11.77 -3.86
C THR A 15 0.27 11.22 -2.45
N VAL A 16 0.63 9.96 -2.19
CA VAL A 16 0.52 9.33 -0.88
C VAL A 16 1.41 10.06 0.12
N CYS A 17 2.67 10.37 -0.21
CA CYS A 17 3.57 11.11 0.67
C CYS A 17 3.05 12.51 1.02
N LYS A 18 2.35 13.18 0.10
CA LYS A 18 1.80 14.53 0.30
C LYS A 18 0.51 14.55 1.11
N ASN A 19 -0.28 13.48 1.02
CA ASN A 19 -1.61 13.44 1.61
C ASN A 19 -1.69 12.61 2.90
N VAL A 20 -0.78 11.65 3.09
CA VAL A 20 -0.67 10.91 4.35
C VAL A 20 -0.41 11.88 5.49
N THR A 21 -1.25 11.79 6.52
CA THR A 21 -1.17 12.65 7.72
C THR A 21 -0.23 12.09 8.79
N SER A 22 0.04 10.78 8.76
CA SER A 22 0.91 10.12 9.74
C SER A 22 1.54 8.85 9.16
N ALA A 23 2.86 8.86 8.98
CA ALA A 23 3.60 7.64 8.60
C ALA A 23 3.52 6.58 9.70
N SER A 24 3.67 6.96 10.97
CA SER A 24 3.65 6.02 12.10
C SER A 24 2.35 5.23 12.19
N GLN A 25 1.18 5.87 12.00
CA GLN A 25 -0.10 5.15 11.98
C GLN A 25 -0.17 4.15 10.81
N MET A 26 0.30 4.54 9.63
CA MET A 26 0.37 3.66 8.47
C MET A 26 1.27 2.44 8.74
N LEU A 27 2.42 2.65 9.40
CA LEU A 27 3.33 1.57 9.79
C LEU A 27 2.69 0.61 10.80
N THR A 28 2.00 1.12 11.82
CA THR A 28 1.30 0.27 12.80
C THR A 28 0.24 -0.61 12.13
N ILE A 29 -0.52 -0.08 11.17
CA ILE A 29 -1.54 -0.86 10.46
C ILE A 29 -0.88 -1.93 9.58
N LEU A 30 0.14 -1.56 8.81
CA LEU A 30 0.86 -2.50 7.93
C LEU A 30 1.62 -3.57 8.71
N GLN A 31 2.10 -3.25 9.91
CA GLN A 31 2.71 -4.21 10.83
C GLN A 31 1.67 -5.17 11.40
N SER A 32 0.49 -4.65 11.77
CA SER A 32 -0.64 -5.45 12.27
C SER A 32 -1.16 -6.44 11.22
N GLU A 33 -1.13 -6.05 9.94
CA GLU A 33 -1.45 -6.92 8.80
C GLU A 33 -0.29 -7.84 8.39
N GLU A 34 0.77 -7.95 9.21
CA GLU A 34 2.00 -8.73 8.95
C GLU A 34 2.67 -8.45 7.58
N THR A 35 2.37 -7.29 6.98
CA THR A 35 2.88 -6.89 5.66
C THR A 35 4.32 -6.41 5.78
N ILE A 36 4.60 -5.64 6.82
CA ILE A 36 5.94 -5.20 7.21
C ILE A 36 6.32 -5.81 8.56
N THR A 37 7.60 -6.04 8.77
CA THR A 37 8.15 -6.58 10.02
C THR A 37 8.62 -5.45 10.93
N ASP A 38 8.90 -5.75 12.19
CA ASP A 38 9.48 -4.78 13.13
C ASP A 38 10.80 -4.17 12.61
N ILE A 39 11.63 -4.99 11.95
CA ILE A 39 12.87 -4.54 11.31
C ILE A 39 12.58 -3.51 10.21
N ASP A 40 11.56 -3.76 9.38
CA ASP A 40 11.15 -2.83 8.33
C ASP A 40 10.65 -1.51 8.95
N VAL A 41 9.86 -1.58 10.03
CA VAL A 41 9.36 -0.40 10.75
C VAL A 41 10.51 0.43 11.29
N GLN A 42 11.47 -0.18 11.98
CA GLN A 42 12.66 0.52 12.50
C GLN A 42 13.49 1.17 11.39
N GLU A 43 13.68 0.46 10.27
CA GLU A 43 14.41 1.00 9.11
C GLU A 43 13.69 2.21 8.50
N ILE A 44 12.36 2.16 8.42
CA ILE A 44 11.54 3.25 7.91
C ILE A 44 11.57 4.44 8.88
N GLU A 45 11.36 4.21 10.17
CA GLU A 45 11.35 5.29 11.17
C GLU A 45 12.70 6.01 11.26
N SER A 46 13.80 5.28 11.07
CA SER A 46 15.17 5.81 11.03
C SER A 46 15.45 6.74 9.83
N ARG A 47 14.58 6.80 8.81
CA ARG A 47 14.80 7.61 7.58
C ARG A 47 14.52 9.11 7.74
N GLY A 48 14.14 9.56 8.93
CA GLY A 48 13.96 10.98 9.24
C GLY A 48 12.55 11.50 8.94
N PRO A 49 12.36 12.57 8.14
CA PRO A 49 11.06 13.21 7.97
C PRO A 49 10.04 12.27 7.31
N MET A 50 8.76 12.47 7.62
CA MET A 50 7.64 11.62 7.18
C MET A 50 7.67 11.28 5.68
N TYR A 51 8.02 12.24 4.83
CA TYR A 51 8.16 12.02 3.38
C TYR A 51 9.16 10.91 3.04
N GLN A 52 10.33 10.90 3.71
CA GLN A 52 11.35 9.87 3.51
C GLN A 52 10.89 8.52 4.07
N GLN A 53 10.17 8.53 5.19
CA GLN A 53 9.60 7.33 5.79
C GLN A 53 8.59 6.66 4.83
N VAL A 54 7.61 7.40 4.31
CA VAL A 54 6.61 6.87 3.36
C VAL A 54 7.27 6.41 2.05
N LYS A 55 8.27 7.14 1.56
CA LYS A 55 9.03 6.74 0.36
C LYS A 55 9.81 5.44 0.57
N GLN A 56 10.41 5.26 1.76
CA GLN A 56 11.10 4.03 2.11
C GLN A 56 10.10 2.87 2.26
N LEU A 57 8.95 3.11 2.89
CA LEU A 57 7.88 2.14 2.98
C LEU A 57 7.45 1.63 1.60
N ILE A 58 7.19 2.53 0.65
CA ILE A 58 6.83 2.16 -0.72
C ILE A 58 7.96 1.36 -1.39
N THR A 59 9.21 1.73 -1.14
CA THR A 59 10.37 0.99 -1.64
C THR A 59 10.40 -0.43 -1.08
N ILE A 60 10.20 -0.59 0.23
CA ILE A 60 10.12 -1.90 0.92
C ILE A 60 8.97 -2.72 0.35
N LEU A 61 7.78 -2.13 0.18
CA LEU A 61 6.62 -2.81 -0.40
C LEU A 61 6.88 -3.25 -1.85
N LYS A 62 7.70 -2.50 -2.61
CA LYS A 62 8.14 -2.89 -3.97
C LYS A 62 9.14 -4.04 -3.96
N THR A 63 10.10 -4.03 -3.02
CA THR A 63 11.14 -5.06 -2.93
C THR A 63 10.70 -6.32 -2.19
N LYS A 64 9.71 -6.22 -1.30
CA LYS A 64 9.09 -7.37 -0.65
C LYS A 64 8.28 -8.15 -1.68
N ARG A 65 8.96 -9.08 -2.32
CA ARG A 65 8.31 -10.20 -3.00
C ARG A 65 7.55 -10.98 -1.93
N GLN A 66 6.23 -11.16 -2.11
CA GLN A 66 5.41 -12.02 -1.25
C GLN A 66 6.16 -13.33 -1.01
N ASN A 67 6.60 -13.55 0.21
CA ASN A 67 7.29 -14.78 0.55
C ASN A 67 6.23 -15.89 0.50
N LYS A 68 6.54 -17.06 -0.06
CA LYS A 68 5.53 -18.13 -0.28
C LYS A 68 4.77 -18.51 1.00
N LYS A 69 5.45 -18.42 2.16
CA LYS A 69 4.87 -18.60 3.50
C LYS A 69 3.81 -17.56 3.90
N GLN A 70 3.90 -16.31 3.43
CA GLN A 70 2.91 -15.27 3.70
C GLN A 70 1.63 -15.48 2.87
N VAL A 71 1.77 -16.00 1.65
CA VAL A 71 0.62 -16.35 0.79
C VAL A 71 -0.19 -17.50 1.40
N GLU A 72 0.45 -18.51 1.98
CA GLU A 72 -0.24 -19.61 2.70
C GLU A 72 -0.96 -19.15 3.98
N ARG A 73 -0.54 -18.03 4.57
CA ARG A 73 -1.19 -17.42 5.75
C ARG A 73 -2.32 -16.44 5.40
N GLY A 74 -2.60 -16.22 4.11
CA GLY A 74 -3.61 -15.25 3.68
C GLY A 74 -3.19 -13.78 3.88
N VAL A 75 -1.88 -13.52 4.00
CA VAL A 75 -1.35 -12.15 4.11
C VAL A 75 -1.68 -11.40 2.81
N LYS A 76 -2.40 -10.27 2.95
CA LYS A 76 -2.83 -9.41 1.84
C LYS A 76 -1.64 -8.97 0.98
N ARG A 77 -1.88 -8.72 -0.31
CA ARG A 77 -0.82 -8.17 -1.17
C ARG A 77 -0.33 -6.83 -0.60
N PRO A 78 0.95 -6.47 -0.76
CA PRO A 78 1.50 -5.20 -0.28
C PRO A 78 0.68 -3.97 -0.70
N PHE A 79 0.11 -4.03 -1.91
CA PHE A 79 -0.78 -3.00 -2.43
C PHE A 79 -2.14 -2.95 -1.69
N GLU A 80 -2.77 -4.10 -1.47
CA GLU A 80 -4.04 -4.20 -0.75
C GLU A 80 -3.89 -3.77 0.71
N ALA A 81 -2.78 -4.15 1.35
CA ALA A 81 -2.45 -3.72 2.70
C ALA A 81 -2.27 -2.19 2.78
N LEU A 82 -1.64 -1.58 1.76
CA LEU A 82 -1.52 -0.12 1.68
C LEU A 82 -2.87 0.56 1.49
N CYS A 83 -3.72 0.06 0.58
CA CYS A 83 -5.07 0.57 0.40
C CYS A 83 -5.90 0.43 1.69
N PHE A 84 -5.77 -0.68 2.40
CA PHE A 84 -6.42 -0.89 3.68
C PHE A 84 -5.92 0.10 4.73
N ALA A 85 -4.61 0.28 4.88
CA ALA A 85 -4.03 1.25 5.81
C ALA A 85 -4.54 2.67 5.55
N LEU A 86 -4.61 3.07 4.27
CA LEU A 86 -5.17 4.36 3.87
C LEU A 86 -6.65 4.49 4.27
N GLN A 87 -7.47 3.48 4.02
CA GLN A 87 -8.88 3.48 4.43
C GLN A 87 -9.04 3.54 5.95
N THR A 88 -8.25 2.77 6.70
CA THR A 88 -8.26 2.78 8.18
C THR A 88 -7.87 4.15 8.73
N MET A 89 -7.00 4.87 8.04
CA MET A 89 -6.62 6.25 8.38
C MET A 89 -7.66 7.31 7.94
N GLY A 90 -8.79 6.91 7.34
CA GLY A 90 -9.80 7.82 6.80
C GLY A 90 -9.42 8.44 5.45
N GLN A 91 -8.33 8.01 4.82
CA GLN A 91 -7.86 8.46 3.50
C GLN A 91 -8.52 7.65 2.37
N HIS A 92 -9.85 7.51 2.43
CA HIS A 92 -10.61 6.67 1.50
C HIS A 92 -10.42 7.10 0.04
N TRP A 93 -10.39 8.40 -0.22
CA TRP A 93 -10.21 8.96 -1.56
C TRP A 93 -8.85 8.57 -2.16
N LEU A 94 -7.79 8.53 -1.34
CA LEU A 94 -6.44 8.17 -1.79
C LEU A 94 -6.34 6.67 -2.07
N ALA A 95 -6.99 5.85 -1.24
CA ALA A 95 -7.11 4.41 -1.48
C ALA A 95 -7.93 4.11 -2.76
N GLU A 96 -9.01 4.86 -3.00
CA GLU A 96 -9.82 4.73 -4.22
C GLU A 96 -9.04 5.18 -5.45
N GLU A 97 -8.26 6.27 -5.36
CA GLU A 97 -7.41 6.73 -6.45
C GLU A 97 -6.32 5.71 -6.78
N LEU A 98 -5.68 5.11 -5.76
CA LEU A 98 -4.78 3.97 -5.91
C LEU A 98 -5.44 2.80 -6.65
N ALA A 99 -6.61 2.35 -6.17
CA ALA A 99 -7.34 1.25 -6.80
C ALA A 99 -7.75 1.58 -8.24
N THR A 100 -8.12 2.83 -8.52
CA THR A 100 -8.52 3.30 -9.85
C THR A 100 -7.34 3.34 -10.81
N GLU A 101 -6.20 3.89 -10.39
CA GLU A 101 -4.99 3.90 -11.22
C GLU A 101 -4.44 2.49 -11.44
N LEU A 102 -4.57 1.60 -10.45
CA LEU A 102 -4.27 0.18 -10.64
C LEU A 102 -5.21 -0.47 -11.64
N LYS A 103 -6.53 -0.20 -11.55
CA LYS A 103 -7.49 -0.66 -12.56
C LYS A 103 -7.16 -0.12 -13.94
N LYS A 104 -6.73 1.14 -14.09
CA LYS A 104 -6.33 1.69 -15.40
C LYS A 104 -5.06 1.05 -15.94
N ALA A 105 -4.07 0.81 -15.08
CA ALA A 105 -2.86 0.10 -15.47
C ALA A 105 -3.22 -1.34 -15.88
N SER A 106 -3.84 -2.09 -14.98
CA SER A 106 -4.28 -3.47 -15.20
C SER A 106 -5.35 -3.61 -16.28
N SER A 107 -6.11 -2.58 -16.66
CA SER A 107 -7.05 -2.64 -17.79
C SER A 107 -6.32 -2.71 -19.14
N ASN A 108 -4.99 -2.65 -19.14
CA ASN A 108 -4.14 -3.05 -20.27
C ASN A 108 -3.81 -4.57 -20.26
N ALA A 109 -4.20 -5.29 -19.22
CA ALA A 109 -4.12 -6.75 -19.04
C ALA A 109 -5.43 -7.29 -18.42
N SER A 110 -6.41 -7.62 -19.27
CA SER A 110 -7.70 -8.22 -18.93
C SER A 110 -7.66 -9.34 -17.88
N ASN A 111 -7.68 -9.06 -16.56
CA ASN A 111 -8.23 -9.93 -15.49
C ASN A 111 -8.04 -9.40 -14.04
N PHE A 112 -8.51 -8.20 -13.70
CA PHE A 112 -8.71 -7.87 -12.27
C PHE A 112 -10.19 -8.08 -11.89
N GLY A 113 -10.56 -9.34 -11.70
CA GLY A 113 -11.88 -9.72 -11.23
C GLY A 113 -12.21 -9.07 -9.89
N GLN A 114 -13.32 -8.34 -9.85
CA GLN A 114 -14.15 -8.13 -8.66
C GLN A 114 -13.44 -7.76 -7.34
N LEU A 115 -12.72 -6.64 -7.28
CA LEU A 115 -12.67 -5.87 -6.03
C LEU A 115 -13.91 -4.98 -5.99
N GLN A 116 -14.99 -5.54 -5.46
CA GLN A 116 -16.22 -4.82 -5.12
C GLN A 116 -15.93 -4.00 -3.85
N LEU A 117 -15.47 -2.76 -4.03
CA LEU A 117 -15.38 -1.78 -2.96
C LEU A 117 -16.80 -1.44 -2.51
N VAL A 118 -17.21 -2.00 -1.37
CA VAL A 118 -18.49 -1.68 -0.73
C VAL A 118 -18.30 -0.35 -0.02
N PHE A 119 -18.67 0.75 -0.69
CA PHE A 119 -18.79 2.05 -0.03
C PHE A 119 -20.19 2.14 0.60
N PRO A 120 -20.35 2.29 1.92
CA PRO A 120 -21.64 2.66 2.48
C PRO A 120 -21.95 4.11 2.04
N HIS A 121 -22.97 4.25 1.18
CA HIS A 121 -23.62 5.54 0.93
C HIS A 121 -24.26 6.02 2.24
N SER A 122 -23.91 7.23 2.69
CA SER A 122 -24.70 7.99 3.66
C SER A 122 -25.61 8.97 2.93
#